data_AF-A0A516IIZ2-F1
#
_entry.id   AF-A0A516IIZ2-F1
#
_cell.length_a   1.000
_cell.length_b   1.000
_cell.length_c   1.000
_cell.angle_alpha   90.00
_cell.angle_beta   90.00
_cell.angle_gamma   90.00
#
_symmetry.space_group_name_H-M   'P 1'
#
loop_
_entity.id
_entity.type
_entity.pdbx_description
1 polymer ?
#
loop_
_entity_poly.entity_id
_entity_poly.type
_entity_poly.pdbx_seq_one_letter_code
_entity_poly.pdbx_strand_id
1 'polypeptide(L)'
;EVLDLFLNQPHAVLSSFVLAEKKAVAHGDGDTQRDLVKAVAHILGIRDLAGINLDSSLADLGLDSLMGVEVRQILEREHDLVLPMREVRQLTLRKLQEMSSKTDSATDTTAPKSRSDTSLKQNQLNLSTLLVNPE
;
A
#
# COMPACT_ATOMS: atom_id res chain seq x y z
N GLU A 1 23.21 19.49 5.09
CA GLU A 1 23.68 20.58 5.97
C GLU A 1 22.56 21.39 6.62
N VAL A 2 21.33 21.40 6.09
CA VAL A 2 20.23 22.22 6.65
C VAL A 2 19.67 21.68 7.99
N LEU A 3 19.69 20.36 8.21
CA LEU A 3 19.19 19.75 9.44
C LEU A 3 20.02 20.14 10.68
N ASP A 4 21.33 20.24 10.54
CA ASP A 4 22.24 20.60 11.65
C ASP A 4 22.02 22.04 12.12
N LEU A 5 21.68 22.94 11.19
CA LEU A 5 21.27 24.32 11.51
C LEU A 5 19.97 24.37 12.33
N PHE A 6 19.02 23.48 12.03
CA PHE A 6 17.75 23.40 12.77
C PHE A 6 17.91 22.76 14.15
N LEU A 7 18.80 21.77 14.29
CA LEU A 7 19.04 21.11 15.58
C LEU A 7 19.77 21.99 16.60
N ASN A 8 20.51 23.01 16.14
CA ASN A 8 21.22 23.97 17.00
C ASN A 8 20.38 25.18 17.43
N GLN A 9 19.07 25.22 17.13
CA GLN A 9 18.21 26.32 17.55
C GLN A 9 17.79 26.19 19.03
N PRO A 10 17.67 27.31 19.77
CA PRO A 10 17.24 27.30 21.17
C PRO A 10 15.73 27.01 21.35
N HIS A 11 14.99 26.83 20.25
CA HIS A 11 13.57 26.53 20.21
C HIS A 11 13.31 25.17 19.57
N ALA A 12 12.22 24.50 19.97
CA ALA A 12 11.87 23.18 19.44
C ALA A 12 11.52 23.27 17.95
N VAL A 13 12.20 22.47 17.12
CA VAL A 13 11.90 22.32 15.69
C VAL A 13 10.95 21.13 15.50
N LEU A 14 9.81 21.38 14.86
CA LEU A 14 8.78 20.38 14.59
C LEU A 14 8.66 20.14 13.07
N SER A 15 8.27 18.93 12.70
CA SER A 15 7.90 18.58 11.31
C SER A 15 6.46 18.07 11.28
N SER A 16 5.70 18.51 10.28
CA SER A 16 4.36 18.02 9.98
C SER A 16 4.38 17.40 8.60
N PHE A 17 3.83 16.19 8.47
CA PHE A 17 3.57 15.57 7.19
C PHE A 17 2.08 15.26 7.08
N VAL A 18 1.55 15.38 5.87
CA VAL A 18 0.19 14.99 5.54
C VAL A 18 0.28 13.72 4.71
N LEU A 19 -0.41 12.66 5.13
CA LEU A 19 -0.56 11.46 4.33
C LEU A 19 -1.47 11.80 3.14
N ALA A 20 -0.96 11.69 1.92
CA ALA A 20 -1.81 11.81 0.74
C ALA A 20 -2.80 10.64 0.74
N GLU A 21 -4.10 10.93 0.72
CA GLU A 21 -5.10 9.91 0.42
C GLU A 21 -4.84 9.41 -0.99
N LYS A 22 -4.41 8.14 -1.10
CA LYS A 22 -4.32 7.45 -2.36
C LYS A 22 -5.74 7.26 -2.87
N LYS A 23 -6.21 8.22 -3.68
CA LYS A 23 -7.43 8.06 -4.45
C LYS A 23 -7.20 6.83 -5.33
N ALA A 24 -7.83 5.71 -4.98
CA ALA A 24 -7.93 4.56 -5.86
C ALA A 24 -8.49 5.11 -7.17
N VAL A 25 -7.61 5.29 -8.14
CA VAL A 25 -8.03 5.71 -9.45
C VAL A 25 -8.88 4.55 -9.94
N ALA A 26 -10.17 4.79 -10.12
CA ALA A 26 -11.07 3.82 -10.73
C ALA A 26 -10.62 3.64 -12.19
N HIS A 27 -9.55 2.87 -12.39
CA HIS A 27 -9.20 2.25 -13.65
C HIS A 27 -10.06 1.00 -13.71
N GLY A 28 -10.95 0.95 -14.68
CA GLY A 28 -12.02 -0.04 -14.73
C GLY A 28 -11.49 -1.47 -14.59
N ASP A 29 -12.06 -2.20 -13.64
CA ASP A 29 -12.33 -3.65 -13.50
C ASP A 29 -11.31 -4.67 -14.07
N GLY A 30 -10.74 -4.45 -15.25
CA GLY A 30 -9.69 -5.27 -15.86
C GLY A 30 -8.28 -4.71 -15.79
N ASP A 31 -8.07 -3.51 -15.24
CA ASP A 31 -6.75 -2.87 -15.15
C ASP A 31 -6.03 -3.19 -13.84
N THR A 32 -6.73 -3.19 -12.69
CA THR A 32 -6.17 -3.55 -11.37
C THR A 32 -5.67 -5.00 -11.33
N GLN A 33 -6.41 -5.92 -11.96
CA GLN A 33 -6.01 -7.34 -12.09
C GLN A 33 -4.78 -7.52 -12.96
N ARG A 34 -4.69 -6.76 -14.04
CA ARG A 34 -3.49 -6.76 -14.87
C ARG A 34 -2.33 -6.08 -14.15
N ASP A 35 -2.60 -5.09 -13.31
CA ASP A 35 -1.57 -4.30 -12.63
C ASP A 35 -0.84 -5.12 -11.57
N LEU A 36 -1.52 -5.88 -10.71
CA LEU A 36 -0.83 -6.72 -9.71
C LEU A 36 0.08 -7.77 -10.37
N VAL A 37 -0.45 -8.51 -11.34
CA VAL A 37 0.31 -9.57 -12.02
C VAL A 37 1.49 -8.98 -12.78
N LYS A 38 1.29 -7.82 -13.42
CA LYS A 38 2.33 -7.09 -14.13
C LYS A 38 3.38 -6.51 -13.19
N ALA A 39 2.99 -6.01 -12.02
CA ALA A 39 3.91 -5.51 -11.00
C ALA A 39 4.78 -6.63 -10.43
N VAL A 40 4.19 -7.78 -10.10
CA VAL A 40 4.94 -8.96 -9.64
C VAL A 40 5.87 -9.48 -10.74
N ALA A 41 5.42 -9.52 -11.99
CA ALA A 41 6.25 -9.88 -13.14
C ALA A 41 7.42 -8.91 -13.33
N HIS A 42 7.19 -7.61 -13.15
CA HIS A 42 8.23 -6.59 -13.24
C HIS A 42 9.29 -6.78 -12.15
N ILE A 43 8.90 -7.07 -10.91
CA ILE A 43 9.84 -7.41 -9.83
C ILE A 43 10.66 -8.64 -10.19
N LEU A 44 10.01 -9.68 -10.75
CA LEU A 44 10.67 -10.90 -11.22
C LEU A 44 11.53 -10.73 -12.49
N GLY A 45 11.58 -9.52 -13.08
CA GLY A 45 12.34 -9.25 -14.31
C GLY A 45 11.72 -9.92 -15.56
N ILE A 46 10.48 -10.36 -15.45
CA ILE A 46 9.73 -11.03 -16.50
C ILE A 46 9.12 -9.98 -17.44
N ARG A 47 9.44 -10.06 -18.74
CA ARG A 47 8.96 -9.11 -19.75
C ARG A 47 7.75 -9.61 -20.55
N ASP A 48 7.58 -10.92 -20.66
CA ASP A 48 6.49 -11.53 -21.41
C ASP A 48 5.84 -12.67 -20.60
N LEU A 49 4.58 -12.46 -20.23
CA LEU A 49 3.77 -13.41 -19.45
C LEU A 49 3.24 -14.57 -20.30
N ALA A 50 3.24 -14.46 -21.63
CA ALA A 50 2.68 -15.49 -22.51
C ALA A 50 3.54 -16.76 -22.59
N GLY A 51 4.83 -16.65 -22.30
CA GLY A 51 5.79 -17.77 -22.34
C GLY A 51 5.96 -18.51 -21.01
N ILE A 52 5.20 -18.16 -19.98
CA ILE A 52 5.46 -18.61 -18.60
C ILE A 52 4.32 -19.48 -18.11
N ASN A 53 4.67 -20.52 -17.37
CA ASN A 53 3.68 -21.32 -16.66
C ASN A 53 3.09 -20.52 -15.50
N LEU A 54 1.81 -20.12 -15.61
CA LEU A 54 1.08 -19.39 -14.58
C LEU A 54 0.83 -20.20 -13.30
N ASP A 55 1.00 -21.52 -13.38
CA ASP A 55 0.84 -22.46 -12.27
C ASP A 55 2.16 -22.71 -11.51
N SER A 56 3.28 -22.19 -11.99
CA SER A 56 4.55 -22.22 -11.25
C SER A 56 4.51 -21.30 -10.04
N SER A 57 5.14 -21.71 -8.94
CA SER A 57 5.23 -20.89 -7.73
C SER A 57 6.19 -19.72 -7.93
N LEU A 58 6.00 -18.62 -7.21
CA LEU A 58 6.91 -17.47 -7.26
C LEU A 58 8.34 -17.90 -6.88
N ALA A 59 8.50 -18.82 -5.92
CA ALA A 59 9.80 -19.38 -5.56
C ALA A 59 10.49 -20.09 -6.74
N ASP A 60 9.73 -20.86 -7.53
CA ASP A 60 10.27 -21.56 -8.71
C ASP A 60 10.57 -20.59 -9.87
N LEU A 61 9.90 -19.44 -9.91
CA LEU A 61 10.12 -18.35 -10.87
C LEU A 61 11.28 -17.43 -10.48
N GLY A 62 12.00 -17.73 -9.39
CA GLY A 62 13.18 -16.97 -8.97
C GLY A 62 12.90 -15.86 -7.96
N LEU A 63 11.80 -15.94 -7.20
CA LEU A 63 11.55 -15.04 -6.09
C LEU A 63 12.63 -15.22 -5.00
N ASP A 64 13.46 -14.19 -4.81
CA ASP A 64 14.45 -14.16 -3.74
C ASP A 64 13.90 -13.51 -2.45
N SER A 65 14.75 -13.36 -1.43
CA SER A 65 14.33 -12.78 -0.15
C SER A 65 14.00 -11.30 -0.22
N LEU A 66 14.59 -10.53 -1.14
CA LEU A 66 14.34 -9.11 -1.31
C LEU A 66 13.05 -8.89 -2.11
N MET A 67 12.94 -9.58 -3.24
CA MET A 67 11.78 -9.58 -4.13
C MET A 67 10.54 -10.11 -3.40
N GLY A 68 10.70 -11.11 -2.52
CA GLY A 68 9.62 -11.59 -1.67
C GLY A 68 9.04 -10.51 -0.76
N VAL A 69 9.87 -9.62 -0.22
CA VAL A 69 9.43 -8.48 0.58
C VAL A 69 8.71 -7.45 -0.30
N GLU A 70 9.23 -7.16 -1.49
CA GLU A 70 8.59 -6.22 -2.42
C GLU A 70 7.18 -6.70 -2.84
N VAL A 71 7.05 -7.97 -3.21
CA VAL A 71 5.76 -8.58 -3.58
C VAL A 71 4.78 -8.53 -2.40
N ARG A 72 5.24 -8.87 -1.19
CA ARG A 72 4.40 -8.77 0.01
C ARG A 72 3.95 -7.34 0.27
N GLN A 73 4.86 -6.36 0.14
CA GLN A 73 4.55 -4.96 0.36
C GLN A 73 3.53 -4.42 -0.65
N ILE A 74 3.52 -4.94 -1.88
CA ILE A 74 2.50 -4.60 -2.89
C ILE A 74 1.16 -5.23 -2.52
N LEU A 75 1.12 -6.50 -2.13
CA LEU A 75 -0.10 -7.18 -1.68
C LEU A 75 -0.74 -6.49 -0.47
N GLU A 76 0.07 -6.06 0.50
CA GLU A 76 -0.39 -5.32 1.68
C GLU A 76 -0.94 -3.93 1.32
N ARG A 77 -0.30 -3.21 0.39
CA ARG A 77 -0.69 -1.82 0.04
C ARG A 77 -1.84 -1.73 -0.95
N GLU A 78 -1.91 -2.63 -1.92
CA GLU A 78 -2.90 -2.59 -3.01
C GLU A 78 -4.15 -3.41 -2.69
N HIS A 79 -4.02 -4.48 -1.89
CA HIS A 79 -5.10 -5.45 -1.64
C HIS A 79 -5.39 -5.72 -0.17
N ASP A 80 -4.74 -5.01 0.78
CA ASP A 80 -4.87 -5.23 2.22
C ASP A 80 -4.65 -6.71 2.65
N LEU A 81 -3.83 -7.44 1.87
CA LEU A 81 -3.55 -8.85 2.08
C LEU A 81 -2.23 -9.03 2.84
N VAL A 82 -2.33 -9.31 4.13
CA VAL A 82 -1.18 -9.62 4.99
C VAL A 82 -0.92 -11.12 4.95
N LEU A 83 0.09 -11.53 4.17
CA LEU A 83 0.50 -12.93 4.04
C LEU A 83 1.90 -13.18 4.65
N PRO A 84 2.11 -14.32 5.33
CA PRO A 84 3.43 -14.70 5.81
C PRO A 84 4.38 -15.00 4.63
N MET A 85 5.68 -14.74 4.80
CA MET A 85 6.69 -14.93 3.74
C MET A 85 6.71 -16.34 3.14
N ARG A 86 6.37 -17.36 3.92
CA ARG A 86 6.26 -18.74 3.42
C ARG A 86 5.14 -18.86 2.39
N GLU A 87 4.01 -18.21 2.64
CA GLU A 87 2.86 -18.24 1.74
C GLU A 87 3.14 -17.43 0.48
N VAL A 88 3.77 -16.24 0.60
CA VAL A 88 4.18 -15.43 -0.55
C VAL A 88 5.06 -16.23 -1.51
N ARG A 89 6.01 -17.02 -1.00
CA ARG A 89 6.85 -17.91 -1.83
C ARG A 89 6.08 -18.99 -2.57
N GLN A 90 4.98 -19.48 -2.00
CA GLN A 90 4.14 -20.55 -2.56
C GLN A 90 3.01 -20.02 -3.46
N LEU A 91 2.85 -18.70 -3.58
CA LEU A 91 1.87 -18.11 -4.50
C LEU A 91 2.21 -18.45 -5.94
N THR A 92 1.20 -18.45 -6.80
CA THR A 92 1.34 -18.59 -8.25
C THR A 92 0.76 -17.35 -8.93
N LEU A 93 1.14 -17.10 -10.19
CA LEU A 93 0.57 -16.00 -10.97
C LEU A 93 -0.94 -16.19 -11.18
N ARG A 94 -1.42 -17.44 -11.32
CA ARG A 94 -2.85 -17.74 -11.33
C ARG A 94 -3.53 -17.33 -10.03
N LYS A 95 -2.96 -17.67 -8.87
CA LYS A 95 -3.56 -17.33 -7.57
C LYS A 95 -3.57 -15.81 -7.33
N LEU A 96 -2.55 -15.09 -7.80
CA LEU A 96 -2.54 -13.63 -7.81
C LEU A 96 -3.67 -13.03 -8.67
N GLN A 97 -3.94 -13.61 -9.85
CA GLN A 97 -5.08 -13.21 -10.70
C GLN A 97 -6.42 -13.41 -9.99
N GLU A 98 -6.60 -14.54 -9.29
CA GLU A 98 -7.81 -14.86 -8.52
C GLU A 98 -8.00 -13.92 -7.32
N MET A 99 -6.93 -13.65 -6.57
CA MET A 99 -6.99 -12.74 -5.42
C MET A 99 -7.34 -11.32 -5.84
N SER A 100 -6.83 -10.87 -6.98
CA SER A 100 -7.19 -9.56 -7.51
C SER A 100 -8.63 -9.47 -8.00
N SER A 101 -9.25 -10.58 -8.43
CA SER A 101 -10.65 -10.57 -8.88
C SER A 101 -11.64 -10.79 -7.74
N LYS A 102 -11.23 -11.46 -6.66
CA LYS A 102 -12.10 -11.72 -5.50
C LYS A 102 -12.30 -10.48 -4.62
N THR A 103 -11.35 -9.55 -4.62
CA THR A 103 -11.39 -8.33 -3.80
C THR A 103 -12.58 -7.42 -4.16
N ASP A 104 -13.10 -7.48 -5.39
CA ASP A 104 -14.29 -6.72 -5.82
C ASP A 104 -15.64 -7.36 -5.41
N SER A 105 -15.63 -8.57 -4.85
CA SER A 105 -16.84 -9.35 -4.53
C SER A 105 -17.09 -9.58 -3.04
N ALA A 106 -16.44 -8.81 -2.16
CA ALA A 106 -16.56 -8.94 -0.71
C ALA A 106 -17.20 -7.69 -0.06
N THR A 107 -18.44 -7.40 -0.43
CA THR A 107 -19.38 -6.64 0.41
C THR A 107 -20.62 -7.49 0.66
N ASP A 108 -20.67 -8.30 1.73
CA ASP A 108 -21.75 -8.25 2.73
C ASP A 108 -21.59 -9.21 3.93
N THR A 109 -22.08 -8.75 5.09
CA THR A 109 -22.40 -9.45 6.36
C THR A 109 -21.22 -9.86 7.28
N THR A 110 -20.90 -9.13 8.35
CA THR A 110 -21.68 -9.11 9.60
C THR A 110 -21.36 -7.86 10.45
N ALA A 111 -22.40 -7.13 10.85
CA ALA A 111 -22.35 -6.15 11.95
C ALA A 111 -22.43 -6.88 13.31
N PRO A 112 -22.02 -6.23 14.43
CA PRO A 112 -23.01 -5.43 15.15
C PRO A 112 -22.51 -4.05 15.61
N LYS A 113 -23.51 -3.18 15.79
CA LYS A 113 -23.45 -1.80 16.25
C LYS A 113 -22.93 -1.68 17.68
N SER A 114 -22.12 -0.66 17.95
CA SER A 114 -22.34 0.20 19.12
C SER A 114 -22.16 1.66 18.71
N ARG A 115 -23.18 2.45 19.05
CA ARG A 115 -23.29 3.89 18.85
C ARG A 115 -22.50 4.59 19.94
N SER A 116 -21.74 5.62 19.58
CA SER A 116 -21.80 6.87 20.33
C SER A 116 -21.43 8.02 19.41
N ASP A 117 -22.42 8.87 19.17
CA ASP A 117 -22.31 10.16 18.54
C ASP A 117 -21.31 11.03 19.31
N THR A 118 -20.31 11.60 18.63
CA THR A 118 -19.78 12.90 19.03
C THR A 118 -19.29 13.66 17.80
N SER A 119 -20.19 14.48 17.28
CA SER A 119 -19.97 15.70 16.50
C SER A 119 -18.53 15.95 16.03
N LEU A 120 -18.31 15.78 14.72
CA LEU A 120 -17.22 16.40 13.97
C LEU A 120 -17.38 17.93 14.04
N LYS A 121 -16.96 18.54 15.15
CA LYS A 121 -16.54 19.93 15.11
C LYS A 121 -15.22 19.92 14.37
N GLN A 122 -15.23 20.45 13.15
CA GLN A 122 -14.05 21.01 12.52
C GLN A 122 -13.38 21.93 13.54
N ASN A 123 -12.39 21.41 14.27
CA ASN A 123 -11.35 22.24 14.83
C ASN A 123 -10.62 22.79 13.61
N GLN A 124 -11.05 23.96 13.14
CA GLN A 124 -10.20 24.83 12.34
C GLN A 124 -8.96 25.07 13.19
N LEU A 125 -7.91 24.29 12.93
CA LEU A 125 -6.59 24.51 13.50
C LEU A 125 -6.11 25.82 12.91
N ASN A 126 -6.32 26.92 13.63
CA ASN A 126 -5.85 28.24 13.26
C ASN A 126 -4.32 28.22 13.26
N LEU A 127 -3.73 27.92 12.11
CA LEU A 127 -2.26 27.90 11.92
C LEU A 127 -1.62 29.27 12.19
N SER A 128 -2.41 30.33 12.25
CA SER A 128 -2.00 31.70 12.57
C SER A 128 -1.38 31.86 13.97
N THR A 129 -1.67 30.98 14.93
CA THR A 129 -1.06 31.01 16.27
C THR A 129 0.34 30.37 16.34
N LEU A 130 0.78 29.68 15.28
CA LEU A 130 2.12 29.07 15.21
C LEU A 130 3.15 29.96 14.50
N LEU A 131 2.73 31.06 13.85
CA LEU A 131 3.63 32.06 13.30
C LEU A 131 4.10 33.00 14.43
N VAL A 132 5.16 32.62 15.14
CA VAL A 132 5.94 33.59 15.89
C VAL A 132 6.72 34.41 14.87
N ASN A 133 6.38 35.70 14.76
CA ASN A 133 7.16 36.66 13.98
C ASN A 133 8.59 36.73 14.55
N PRO A 134 9.63 36.58 13.72
CA PRO A 134 10.97 36.89 14.12
C PRO A 134 11.17 38.41 14.06
N GLU A 135 11.33 39.05 15.21
CA GLU A 135 12.17 40.25 15.35
C GLU A 135 13.62 39.79 15.58
#